data_AF-A0A061SDB6-F1
#
_entry.id   AF-A0A061SDB6-F1
#
_cell.length_a   1.000
_cell.length_b   1.000
_cell.length_c   1.000
_cell.angle_alpha   90.00
_cell.angle_beta   90.00
_cell.angle_gamma   90.00
#
_symmetry.space_group_name_H-M   'P 1'
#
loop_
_entity.id
_entity.type
_entity.pdbx_description
1 polymer ?
#
loop_
_entity_poly.entity_id
_entity_poly.type
_entity_poly.pdbx_seq_one_letter_code
_entity_poly.pdbx_strand_id
1 'polypeptide(L)'
;MSVPKGCAEASSCEGASSSAVCSLDSPGHGPTTGPDKNQREERASQLRMRAKHALSRRDFSGACRLLTEAIALCPQSYKLRRLRSVANACLNEYEFALEDAEAVIRLAPGVTDGYYHKGYALYHLKMFGEAAKAFQEGLKLSPHDRALRQGFWDSVTLLSQEPAIDETAKESERREQGAESTLQNAPNS
;
A
#
# COMPACT_ATOMS: atom_id res chain seq x y z
N MET A 1 -44.59 -31.50 -31.85
CA MET A 1 -44.75 -32.85 -31.26
C MET A 1 -43.70 -33.77 -31.88
N SER A 2 -42.83 -34.28 -31.02
CA SER A 2 -41.88 -35.40 -31.13
C SER A 2 -41.36 -35.85 -32.50
N VAL A 3 -40.06 -35.59 -32.69
CA VAL A 3 -39.15 -36.36 -33.55
C VAL A 3 -38.64 -37.61 -32.79
N PRO A 4 -38.23 -38.69 -33.49
CA PRO A 4 -38.24 -40.06 -32.97
C PRO A 4 -36.93 -40.56 -32.34
N LYS A 5 -37.08 -41.68 -31.63
CA LYS A 5 -36.05 -42.57 -31.07
C LYS A 5 -35.17 -43.21 -32.17
N GLY A 6 -33.90 -43.47 -31.86
CA GLY A 6 -33.03 -44.46 -32.52
C GLY A 6 -31.76 -44.65 -31.69
N CYS A 7 -31.67 -45.74 -30.92
CA CYS A 7 -30.91 -46.98 -31.22
C CYS A 7 -29.39 -46.74 -31.17
N ALA A 8 -28.71 -47.08 -30.06
CA ALA A 8 -28.28 -48.43 -29.64
C ALA A 8 -26.84 -48.72 -30.12
N GLU A 9 -25.98 -48.92 -29.12
CA GLU A 9 -24.58 -49.32 -29.16
C GLU A 9 -24.36 -50.73 -29.73
N ALA A 10 -23.09 -50.99 -30.10
CA ALA A 10 -22.31 -52.24 -30.05
C ALA A 10 -21.46 -52.36 -31.33
N SER A 11 -20.25 -52.92 -31.39
CA SER A 11 -19.29 -53.51 -30.44
C SER A 11 -18.13 -54.04 -31.31
N SER A 12 -16.95 -54.23 -30.70
CA SER A 12 -15.80 -55.06 -31.11
C SER A 12 -14.84 -54.51 -32.18
N CYS A 13 -13.54 -54.25 -31.90
CA CYS A 13 -12.42 -55.16 -31.46
C CYS A 13 -11.95 -56.04 -32.66
N GLU A 14 -10.67 -56.24 -33.04
CA GLU A 14 -9.30 -56.10 -32.48
C GLU A 14 -8.30 -55.89 -33.66
N GLY A 15 -7.12 -55.25 -33.51
CA GLY A 15 -5.80 -55.90 -33.27
C GLY A 15 -5.04 -56.23 -34.58
N ALA A 16 -3.73 -56.11 -34.81
CA ALA A 16 -2.55 -55.71 -34.03
C ALA A 16 -1.30 -55.60 -34.97
N SER A 17 -0.19 -55.06 -34.41
CA SER A 17 1.24 -55.23 -34.80
C SER A 17 1.76 -54.42 -36.02
N SER A 18 2.97 -53.83 -36.05
CA SER A 18 4.21 -54.01 -35.29
C SER A 18 5.13 -52.77 -35.44
N SER A 19 5.90 -52.45 -34.37
CA SER A 19 7.28 -51.92 -34.30
C SER A 19 7.72 -50.74 -35.19
N ALA A 20 8.50 -49.75 -34.79
CA ALA A 20 9.21 -49.35 -33.57
C ALA A 20 9.91 -48.03 -33.95
N VAL A 21 10.00 -47.05 -33.04
CA VAL A 21 11.25 -46.38 -32.64
C VAL A 21 10.94 -45.36 -31.53
N CYS A 22 11.72 -45.46 -30.46
CA CYS A 22 11.74 -44.53 -29.35
C CYS A 22 12.33 -43.18 -29.76
N SER A 23 11.69 -42.10 -29.35
CA SER A 23 12.39 -40.87 -28.94
C SER A 23 11.65 -40.28 -27.75
N LEU A 24 12.40 -40.17 -26.67
CA LEU A 24 12.05 -39.50 -25.44
C LEU A 24 11.74 -38.03 -25.74
N ASP A 25 10.59 -37.55 -25.31
CA ASP A 25 10.48 -36.16 -24.84
C ASP A 25 9.58 -36.15 -23.61
N SER A 26 10.22 -36.01 -22.45
CA SER A 26 9.58 -35.70 -21.17
C SER A 26 9.40 -34.17 -21.07
N PRO A 27 8.55 -33.70 -20.15
CA PRO A 27 7.63 -32.59 -20.37
C PRO A 27 8.36 -31.25 -20.48
N GLY A 28 8.29 -30.64 -21.66
CA GLY A 28 8.64 -29.24 -21.85
C GLY A 28 7.74 -28.36 -20.99
N HIS A 29 8.31 -27.85 -19.89
CA HIS A 29 7.80 -26.70 -19.16
C HIS A 29 7.48 -25.58 -20.16
N GLY A 30 6.19 -25.36 -20.42
CA GLY A 30 5.72 -24.16 -21.09
C GLY A 30 6.09 -22.92 -20.27
N PRO A 31 6.20 -21.74 -20.89
CA PRO A 31 6.56 -20.52 -20.18
C PRO A 31 5.53 -20.27 -19.06
N THR A 32 5.95 -20.39 -17.81
CA THR A 32 5.14 -20.14 -16.61
C THR A 32 4.82 -18.66 -16.39
N THR A 33 5.16 -17.78 -17.33
CA THR A 33 4.66 -16.41 -17.38
C THR A 33 3.28 -16.42 -18.04
N GLY A 34 2.27 -16.79 -17.25
CA GLY A 34 0.91 -16.98 -17.76
C GLY A 34 0.32 -15.73 -18.43
N PRO A 35 -0.60 -15.91 -19.41
CA PRO A 35 -1.31 -14.83 -20.12
C PRO A 35 -2.12 -13.90 -19.18
N ASP A 36 -2.25 -14.28 -17.91
CA ASP A 36 -2.98 -13.58 -16.86
C ASP A 36 -2.23 -12.35 -16.29
N LYS A 37 -0.89 -12.34 -16.24
CA LYS A 37 -0.14 -11.21 -15.63
C LYS A 37 -0.33 -9.91 -16.42
N ASN A 38 -0.18 -9.97 -17.74
CA ASN A 38 -0.33 -8.80 -18.61
C ASN A 38 -1.79 -8.29 -18.61
N GLN A 39 -2.78 -9.19 -18.54
CA GLN A 39 -4.18 -8.81 -18.43
C GLN A 39 -4.50 -8.14 -17.07
N ARG A 40 -3.92 -8.62 -15.98
CA ARG A 40 -4.04 -7.99 -14.65
C ARG A 40 -3.42 -6.60 -14.62
N GLU A 41 -2.24 -6.43 -15.21
CA GLU A 41 -1.57 -5.13 -15.32
C GLU A 41 -2.35 -4.15 -16.19
N GLU A 42 -2.90 -4.61 -17.31
CA GLU A 42 -3.75 -3.80 -18.20
C GLU A 42 -5.03 -3.36 -17.48
N ARG A 43 -5.72 -4.29 -16.80
CA ARG A 43 -6.91 -3.99 -16.00
C ARG A 43 -6.60 -3.02 -14.86
N ALA A 44 -5.46 -3.20 -14.17
CA ALA A 44 -5.01 -2.27 -13.14
C ALA A 44 -4.70 -0.88 -13.72
N SER A 45 -4.15 -0.81 -14.94
CA SER A 45 -3.91 0.46 -15.65
C SER A 45 -5.22 1.18 -15.97
N GLN A 46 -6.24 0.45 -16.43
CA GLN A 46 -7.57 1.01 -16.69
C GLN A 46 -8.24 1.54 -15.41
N LEU A 47 -8.19 0.77 -14.32
CA LEU A 47 -8.68 1.20 -13.01
C LEU A 47 -7.94 2.45 -12.52
N ARG A 48 -6.61 2.50 -12.70
CA ARG A 48 -5.80 3.68 -12.38
C ARG A 48 -6.24 4.92 -13.15
N MET A 49 -6.54 4.78 -14.45
CA MET A 49 -7.00 5.91 -15.26
C MET A 49 -8.38 6.40 -14.79
N ARG A 50 -9.30 5.48 -14.49
CA ARG A 50 -10.61 5.83 -13.91
C ARG A 50 -10.47 6.50 -12.55
N ALA A 51 -9.57 6.02 -11.70
CA ALA A 51 -9.30 6.62 -10.40
C ALA A 51 -8.73 8.03 -10.53
N LYS A 52 -7.79 8.28 -11.45
CA LYS A 52 -7.30 9.64 -11.74
C LYS A 52 -8.40 10.58 -12.20
N HIS A 53 -9.33 10.08 -13.02
CA HIS A 53 -10.49 10.86 -13.43
C HIS A 53 -11.43 11.14 -12.24
N ALA A 54 -11.62 10.17 -11.33
CA ALA A 54 -12.39 10.38 -10.10
C ALA A 54 -11.74 11.42 -9.18
N LEU A 55 -10.41 11.36 -8.99
CA LEU A 55 -9.63 12.39 -8.27
C LEU A 55 -9.82 13.78 -8.85
N SER A 56 -9.81 13.90 -10.18
CA SER A 56 -10.01 15.18 -10.88
C SER A 56 -11.41 15.75 -10.67
N ARG A 57 -12.41 14.89 -10.43
CA ARG A 57 -13.79 15.27 -10.09
C ARG A 57 -14.01 15.48 -8.59
N ARG A 58 -12.96 15.40 -7.76
CA ARG A 58 -13.03 15.40 -6.29
C ARG A 58 -13.83 14.24 -5.68
N ASP A 59 -14.05 13.17 -6.46
CA ASP A 59 -14.64 11.93 -5.96
C ASP A 59 -13.54 11.05 -5.37
N PHE A 60 -13.09 11.41 -4.17
CA PHE A 60 -11.97 10.76 -3.50
C PHE A 60 -12.33 9.37 -2.98
N SER A 61 -13.54 9.17 -2.47
CA SER A 61 -14.01 7.87 -2.00
C SER A 61 -14.15 6.86 -3.14
N GLY A 62 -14.70 7.28 -4.30
CA GLY A 62 -14.73 6.48 -5.51
C GLY A 62 -13.33 6.14 -6.03
N ALA A 63 -12.39 7.11 -5.96
CA ALA A 63 -10.99 6.86 -6.31
C ALA A 63 -10.34 5.82 -5.40
N CYS A 64 -10.51 5.89 -4.07
CA CYS A 64 -9.96 4.91 -3.13
C CYS A 64 -10.45 3.49 -3.41
N ARG A 65 -11.74 3.33 -3.73
CA ARG A 65 -12.31 2.02 -4.10
C ARG A 65 -11.65 1.45 -5.36
N LEU A 66 -11.61 2.25 -6.43
CA LEU A 66 -10.99 1.85 -7.70
C LEU A 66 -9.51 1.50 -7.54
N LEU A 67 -8.78 2.26 -6.71
CA LEU A 67 -7.37 2.02 -6.44
C LEU A 67 -7.16 0.77 -5.58
N THR A 68 -8.05 0.48 -4.64
CA THR A 68 -7.99 -0.74 -3.85
C THR A 68 -8.18 -1.98 -4.72
N GLU A 69 -9.14 -1.93 -5.66
CA GLU A 69 -9.29 -2.98 -6.68
C GLU A 69 -8.03 -3.12 -7.55
N ALA A 70 -7.45 -1.99 -7.98
CA ALA A 70 -6.23 -2.00 -8.80
C ALA A 70 -5.02 -2.58 -8.03
N ILE A 71 -4.88 -2.26 -6.74
CA ILE A 71 -3.80 -2.78 -5.88
C ILE A 71 -3.98 -4.28 -5.64
N ALA A 72 -5.21 -4.78 -5.52
CA ALA A 72 -5.46 -6.21 -5.41
C ALA A 72 -4.97 -7.00 -6.65
N LEU A 73 -5.09 -6.40 -7.84
CA LEU A 73 -4.55 -6.97 -9.07
C LEU A 73 -3.02 -6.86 -9.16
N CYS A 74 -2.46 -5.74 -8.68
CA CYS A 74 -1.04 -5.40 -8.79
C CYS A 74 -0.46 -4.86 -7.47
N PRO A 75 -0.21 -5.73 -6.48
CA PRO A 75 0.19 -5.31 -5.13
C PRO A 75 1.60 -4.70 -5.05
N GLN A 76 2.44 -4.96 -6.06
CA GLN A 76 3.81 -4.44 -6.14
C GLN A 76 3.89 -3.06 -6.81
N SER A 77 2.77 -2.49 -7.25
CA SER A 77 2.77 -1.21 -7.94
C SER A 77 2.74 -0.03 -6.95
N TYR A 78 3.91 0.57 -6.71
CA TYR A 78 4.01 1.77 -5.87
C TYR A 78 3.21 2.94 -6.45
N LYS A 79 3.04 3.02 -7.78
CA LYS A 79 2.26 4.06 -8.46
C LYS A 79 0.78 4.05 -8.05
N LEU A 80 0.21 2.88 -7.80
CA LEU A 80 -1.19 2.74 -7.36
C LEU A 80 -1.33 3.15 -5.90
N ARG A 81 -0.44 2.68 -5.02
CA ARG A 81 -0.41 3.07 -3.59
C ARG A 81 -0.20 4.57 -3.42
N ARG A 82 0.68 5.17 -4.20
CA ARG A 82 0.88 6.62 -4.23
C ARG A 82 -0.41 7.39 -4.52
N LEU A 83 -1.15 6.98 -5.55
CA LEU A 83 -2.44 7.62 -5.88
C LEU A 83 -3.49 7.41 -4.77
N ARG A 84 -3.46 6.26 -4.08
CA ARG A 84 -4.38 5.98 -2.99
C ARG A 84 -4.05 6.81 -1.75
N SER A 85 -2.76 7.00 -1.45
CA SER A 85 -2.29 7.93 -0.42
C SER A 85 -2.82 9.36 -0.66
N VAL A 86 -2.77 9.84 -1.91
CA VAL A 86 -3.36 11.16 -2.26
C VAL A 86 -4.87 11.18 -2.03
N ALA A 87 -5.58 10.13 -2.45
CA ALA A 87 -7.02 10.04 -2.26
C ALA A 87 -7.42 10.03 -0.77
N ASN A 88 -6.70 9.25 0.05
CA ASN A 88 -6.88 9.19 1.51
C ASN A 88 -6.56 10.53 2.18
N ALA A 89 -5.47 11.19 1.76
CA ALA A 89 -5.12 12.52 2.26
C ALA A 89 -6.22 13.55 1.94
N CYS A 90 -6.86 13.48 0.76
CA CYS A 90 -8.01 14.33 0.43
C CYS A 90 -9.28 13.99 1.22
N LEU A 91 -9.38 12.79 1.78
CA LEU A 91 -10.44 12.37 2.69
C LEU A 91 -10.15 12.72 4.16
N ASN A 92 -8.98 13.31 4.47
CA ASN A 92 -8.44 13.50 5.82
C ASN A 92 -8.12 12.19 6.56
N GLU A 93 -8.00 11.08 5.83
CA GLU A 93 -7.65 9.76 6.34
C GLU A 93 -6.12 9.61 6.36
N TYR A 94 -5.46 10.42 7.19
CA TYR A 94 -4.00 10.58 7.15
C TYR A 94 -3.24 9.33 7.61
N GLU A 95 -3.81 8.52 8.51
CA GLU A 95 -3.21 7.25 8.94
C GLU A 95 -3.09 6.27 7.77
N PHE A 96 -4.18 6.08 7.01
CA PHE A 96 -4.15 5.24 5.80
C PHE A 96 -3.26 5.84 4.70
N ALA A 97 -3.19 7.17 4.60
CA ALA A 97 -2.28 7.83 3.67
C ALA A 97 -0.80 7.57 4.04
N LEU A 98 -0.48 7.53 5.34
CA LEU A 98 0.84 7.22 5.86
C LEU A 98 1.23 5.77 5.55
N GLU A 99 0.35 4.80 5.82
CA GLU A 99 0.59 3.38 5.49
C GLU A 99 0.92 3.18 4.00
N ASP A 100 0.16 3.84 3.12
CA ASP A 100 0.39 3.79 1.69
C ASP A 100 1.73 4.44 1.30
N ALA A 101 2.08 5.57 1.91
CA ALA A 101 3.34 6.25 1.65
C ALA A 101 4.54 5.41 2.09
N GLU A 102 4.46 4.76 3.25
CA GLU A 102 5.51 3.84 3.71
C GLU A 102 5.64 2.62 2.80
N ALA A 103 4.52 2.09 2.32
CA ALA A 103 4.55 1.02 1.33
C ALA A 103 5.18 1.48 0.01
N VAL A 104 5.01 2.73 -0.41
CA VAL A 104 5.71 3.31 -1.58
C VAL A 104 7.22 3.34 -1.33
N ILE A 105 7.67 3.81 -0.17
CA ILE A 105 9.10 3.85 0.19
C ILE A 105 9.70 2.45 0.21
N ARG A 106 8.99 1.45 0.77
CA ARG A 106 9.44 0.04 0.77
C ARG A 106 9.57 -0.54 -0.63
N LEU A 107 8.63 -0.23 -1.52
CA LEU A 107 8.63 -0.73 -2.89
C LEU A 107 9.64 -0.01 -3.80
N ALA A 108 9.82 1.29 -3.59
CA ALA A 108 10.62 2.14 -4.46
C ALA A 108 11.34 3.22 -3.63
N PRO A 109 12.40 2.87 -2.90
CA PRO A 109 13.12 3.79 -2.01
C PRO A 109 13.84 4.92 -2.75
N GLY A 110 14.07 4.78 -4.06
CA GLY A 110 14.67 5.84 -4.89
C GLY A 110 13.69 6.93 -5.34
N VAL A 111 12.40 6.83 -5.00
CA VAL A 111 11.37 7.77 -5.46
C VAL A 111 11.03 8.76 -4.36
N THR A 112 11.19 10.06 -4.65
CA THR A 112 10.90 11.15 -3.70
C THR A 112 9.43 11.27 -3.32
N ASP A 113 8.51 10.90 -4.22
CA ASP A 113 7.07 10.95 -3.96
C ASP A 113 6.69 10.23 -2.66
N GLY A 114 7.31 9.09 -2.34
CA GLY A 114 7.02 8.34 -1.13
C GLY A 114 7.34 9.13 0.14
N TYR A 115 8.49 9.79 0.16
CA TYR A 115 8.92 10.65 1.26
C TYR A 115 8.06 11.90 1.39
N TYR A 116 7.67 12.50 0.26
CA TYR A 116 6.76 13.63 0.25
C TYR A 116 5.40 13.27 0.86
N HIS A 117 4.79 12.18 0.41
CA HIS A 117 3.48 11.74 0.93
C HIS A 117 3.56 11.29 2.40
N LYS A 118 4.67 10.66 2.82
CA LYS A 118 4.90 10.32 4.23
C LYS A 118 4.99 11.57 5.10
N GLY A 119 5.80 12.55 4.68
CA GLY A 119 5.93 13.83 5.38
C GLY A 119 4.60 14.59 5.44
N TYR A 120 3.85 14.60 4.34
CA TYR A 120 2.53 15.25 4.28
C TYR A 120 1.53 14.60 5.25
N ALA A 121 1.44 13.27 5.26
CA ALA A 121 0.55 12.55 6.18
C ALA A 121 0.92 12.84 7.65
N LEU A 122 2.21 12.75 8.01
CA LEU A 122 2.70 13.03 9.36
C LEU A 122 2.47 14.48 9.77
N TYR A 123 2.65 15.43 8.85
CA TYR A 123 2.38 16.85 9.09
C TYR A 123 0.92 17.08 9.49
N HIS A 124 -0.02 16.43 8.80
CA HIS A 124 -1.44 16.54 9.13
C HIS A 124 -1.85 15.76 10.38
N LEU A 125 -1.10 14.70 10.74
CA LEU A 125 -1.21 14.02 12.02
C LEU A 125 -0.55 14.80 13.18
N LYS A 126 -0.03 16.00 12.92
CA LYS A 126 0.70 16.85 13.88
C LYS A 126 1.98 16.23 14.44
N MET A 127 2.52 15.21 13.76
CA MET A 127 3.78 14.57 14.10
C MET A 127 4.93 15.33 13.41
N PHE A 128 5.09 16.62 13.72
CA PHE A 128 5.96 17.53 12.98
C PHE A 128 7.44 17.12 12.98
N GLY A 129 7.93 16.54 14.08
CA GLY A 129 9.30 16.03 14.18
C GLY A 129 9.57 14.87 13.21
N GLU A 130 8.62 13.96 13.03
CA GLU A 130 8.73 12.86 12.07
C GLU A 130 8.49 13.32 10.63
N ALA A 131 7.57 14.27 10.43
CA ALA A 131 7.34 14.90 9.13
C ALA A 131 8.61 15.56 8.60
N ALA A 132 9.30 16.36 9.42
CA ALA A 132 10.56 17.01 9.06
C ALA A 132 11.63 15.99 8.67
N LYS A 133 11.77 14.89 9.43
CA LYS A 133 12.69 13.79 9.08
C LYS A 133 12.34 13.15 7.73
N ALA A 134 11.06 12.86 7.48
CA ALA A 134 10.62 12.28 6.21
C ALA A 134 10.93 13.19 5.02
N PHE A 135 10.65 14.49 5.13
CA PHE A 135 10.99 15.47 4.10
C PHE A 135 12.51 15.59 3.89
N GLN A 136 13.30 15.54 4.97
CA GLN A 136 14.76 15.57 4.91
C GLN A 136 15.32 14.37 4.15
N GLU A 137 14.81 13.15 4.40
CA GLU A 137 15.21 11.97 3.62
C GLU A 137 14.87 12.12 2.13
N GLY A 138 13.70 12.67 1.81
CA GLY A 138 13.35 13.00 0.43
C GLY A 138 14.30 14.02 -0.21
N LEU A 139 14.72 15.05 0.55
CA LEU A 139 15.67 16.07 0.08
C LEU A 139 17.06 15.51 -0.16
N LYS A 140 17.48 14.43 0.53
CA LYS A 140 18.75 13.74 0.21
C LYS A 140 18.72 13.13 -1.19
N LEU A 141 17.55 12.68 -1.64
CA LEU A 141 17.36 12.12 -2.99
C LEU A 141 17.23 13.24 -4.05
N SER A 142 16.40 14.25 -3.78
CA SER A 142 16.23 15.42 -4.65
C SER A 142 16.39 16.74 -3.89
N PRO A 143 17.61 17.28 -3.78
CA PRO A 143 17.89 18.49 -3.01
C PRO A 143 17.18 19.76 -3.51
N HIS A 144 16.77 19.75 -4.78
CA HIS A 144 16.15 20.89 -5.46
C HIS A 144 14.62 20.80 -5.52
N ASP A 145 14.02 19.78 -4.91
CA ASP A 145 12.57 19.65 -4.86
C ASP A 145 11.98 20.72 -3.94
N ARG A 146 11.23 21.65 -4.55
CA ARG A 146 10.60 22.76 -3.85
C ARG A 146 9.54 22.28 -2.86
N ALA A 147 8.77 21.26 -3.21
CA ALA A 147 7.67 20.77 -2.38
C ALA A 147 8.20 20.08 -1.11
N LEU A 148 9.26 19.27 -1.25
CA LEU A 148 9.94 18.67 -0.10
C LEU A 148 10.59 19.73 0.79
N ARG A 149 11.25 20.73 0.19
CA ARG A 149 11.89 21.81 0.93
C ARG A 149 10.87 22.64 1.71
N GLN A 150 9.75 22.94 1.08
CA GLN A 150 8.65 23.66 1.72
C GLN A 150 8.07 22.84 2.88
N GLY A 151 7.70 21.58 2.65
CA GLY A 151 7.17 20.71 3.70
C GLY A 151 8.12 20.54 4.90
N PHE A 152 9.43 20.48 4.65
CA PHE A 152 10.45 20.48 5.70
C PHE A 152 10.38 21.75 6.56
N TRP A 153 10.44 22.94 5.94
CA TRP A 153 10.41 24.20 6.67
C TRP A 153 9.08 24.45 7.38
N ASP A 154 7.96 24.06 6.76
CA ASP A 154 6.63 24.15 7.37
C ASP A 154 6.58 23.28 8.64
N SER A 155 7.10 22.05 8.57
CA SER A 155 7.16 21.14 9.71
C SER A 155 8.08 21.67 10.83
N VAL A 156 9.26 22.17 10.50
CA VAL A 156 10.21 22.72 11.49
C VAL A 156 9.67 23.98 12.16
N THR A 157 8.98 24.83 11.39
CA THR A 157 8.37 26.06 11.89
C THR A 157 7.29 25.73 12.91
N LEU A 158 6.40 24.78 12.60
CA LEU A 158 5.36 24.35 13.53
C LEU A 158 5.92 23.63 14.75
N LEU A 159 6.93 22.77 14.57
CA LEU A 159 7.61 22.10 15.69
C LEU A 159 8.20 23.11 16.69
N SER A 160 8.72 24.24 16.18
CA SER A 160 9.28 25.31 17.04
C SER A 160 8.21 26.16 17.71
N GLN A 161 6.98 26.13 17.20
CA GLN A 161 5.83 26.85 17.76
C GLN A 161 5.03 26.00 18.75
N GLU A 162 5.23 24.69 18.80
CA GLU A 162 4.61 23.85 19.81
C GLU A 162 5.16 24.25 21.19
N PRO A 163 4.31 24.71 22.12
CA PRO A 163 4.75 24.88 23.50
C PRO A 163 5.21 23.50 23.98
N ALA A 164 6.40 23.42 24.58
CA ALA A 164 6.96 22.17 25.10
C ALA A 164 5.98 21.49 26.07
N ILE A 165 5.13 20.61 25.57
CA ILE A 165 4.14 19.84 26.34
C ILE A 165 4.62 18.42 26.67
N ASP A 166 5.93 18.14 26.56
CA ASP A 166 6.49 16.80 26.78
C ASP A 166 7.65 16.76 27.80
N GLU A 167 7.56 17.56 28.87
CA GLU A 167 8.23 17.21 30.14
C GLU A 167 7.23 17.05 31.29
N THR A 168 6.15 17.83 31.33
CA THR A 168 5.20 17.82 32.44
C THR A 168 4.32 16.57 32.51
N ALA A 169 3.99 15.93 31.37
CA ALA A 169 3.17 14.72 31.33
C ALA A 169 3.93 13.47 31.83
N LYS A 170 5.23 13.34 31.50
CA LYS A 170 6.08 12.27 32.04
C LYS A 170 6.44 12.49 33.51
N GLU A 171 6.39 13.73 33.98
CA GLU A 171 6.59 14.05 35.40
C GLU A 171 5.33 13.85 36.25
N SER A 172 4.12 14.06 35.70
CA SER A 172 2.88 13.73 36.41
C SER A 172 2.70 12.23 36.62
N GLU A 173 3.04 11.40 35.63
CA GLU A 173 3.01 9.93 35.78
C GLU A 173 4.06 9.42 36.79
N ARG A 174 5.25 10.04 36.85
CA ARG A 174 6.26 9.71 37.89
C ARG A 174 5.84 10.17 39.28
N ARG A 175 5.12 11.29 39.42
CA ARG A 175 4.61 11.77 40.70
C ARG A 175 3.46 10.92 41.24
N GLU A 176 2.59 10.42 40.38
CA GLU A 176 1.53 9.47 40.78
C GLU A 176 2.12 8.11 41.22
N GLN A 177 3.05 7.55 40.45
CA GLN A 177 3.72 6.29 40.80
C GLN A 177 4.55 6.39 42.09
N GLY A 178 5.13 7.56 42.39
CA GLY A 178 5.81 7.83 43.66
C GLY A 178 4.86 7.90 44.86
N ALA A 179 3.66 8.48 44.68
CA ALA A 179 2.67 8.64 45.73
C ALA A 179 1.99 7.32 46.14
N GLU A 180 1.66 6.45 45.17
CA GLU A 180 1.08 5.13 45.47
C GLU A 180 2.03 4.22 46.27
N SER A 181 3.34 4.25 45.98
CA SER A 181 4.33 3.45 46.71
C SER A 181 4.52 3.84 48.18
N THR A 182 4.15 5.07 48.56
CA THR A 182 4.32 5.61 49.92
C THR A 182 3.18 5.17 50.84
N LEU A 183 1.97 4.96 50.31
CA LEU A 183 0.80 4.57 51.09
C LEU A 183 0.79 3.08 51.49
N GLN A 184 1.53 2.24 50.78
CA GLN A 184 1.55 0.79 51.01
C GLN A 184 2.52 0.33 52.10
N ASN A 185 3.35 1.25 52.63
CA ASN A 185 4.34 0.98 53.69
C ASN A 185 3.97 1.57 55.06
N ALA A 186 2.73 2.07 55.23
CA ALA A 186 2.27 2.53 56.53
C ALA A 186 2.10 1.33 57.49
N PRO A 187 2.76 1.32 58.67
CA PRO A 187 2.67 0.21 59.60
C PRO A 187 1.27 0.14 60.21
N ASN A 188 0.57 -0.96 59.94
CA ASN A 188 -0.74 -1.28 60.52
C ASN A 188 -0.58 -1.38 62.05
N SER A 189 -1.21 -0.46 62.79
CA SER A 189 -1.21 -0.43 64.26
C SER A 189 -2.48 -1.04 64.83
#